data_AF-A0AAD0WNN2-F1
#
_entry.id   AF-A0AAD0WNN2-F1
#
_cell.length_a   1.000
_cell.length_b   1.000
_cell.length_c   1.000
_cell.angle_alpha   90.00
_cell.angle_beta   90.00
_cell.angle_gamma   90.00
#
_symmetry.space_group_name_H-M   'P 1'
#
loop_
_entity.id
_entity.type
_entity.pdbx_description
1 polymer ?
#
loop_
_entity_poly.entity_id
_entity_poly.type
_entity_poly.pdbx_seq_one_letter_code
_entity_poly.pdbx_strand_id
1 'polypeptide(L)' 'MNKSKTYNSQKKYLLERFKRNRKDFLNLEKDIYKEFHNLSLNEVLELKSQLSRLSFQVKYCAKKLEQHFKIFIDLEKRA' A
#
# COMPACT_ATOMS: atom_id res chain seq x y z
N MET A 1 17.88 -14.86 21.89
CA MET A 1 17.16 -13.71 21.26
C MET A 1 15.67 -13.77 21.61
N ASN A 2 15.13 -12.75 22.28
CA ASN A 2 13.74 -12.73 22.75
C ASN A 2 12.74 -12.69 21.59
N LYS A 3 12.01 -13.79 21.36
CA LYS A 3 10.97 -13.95 20.32
C LYS A 3 9.95 -12.79 20.31
N SER A 4 9.59 -12.26 21.48
CA SER A 4 8.68 -11.12 21.65
C SER A 4 9.20 -9.81 21.03
N LYS A 5 10.51 -9.50 21.16
CA LYS A 5 11.11 -8.30 20.56
C LYS A 5 11.07 -8.38 19.03
N THR A 6 11.36 -9.55 18.46
CA THR A 6 11.32 -9.77 17.00
C THR A 6 9.89 -9.65 16.45
N TYR A 7 8.89 -10.21 17.15
CA TYR A 7 7.49 -10.13 16.76
C TYR A 7 6.98 -8.68 16.70
N ASN A 8 7.30 -7.87 17.71
CA ASN A 8 6.94 -6.45 17.74
C ASN A 8 7.64 -5.62 16.64
N SER A 9 8.90 -5.92 16.34
CA SER A 9 9.62 -5.28 15.23
C SER A 9 9.01 -5.60 13.87
N GLN A 10 8.62 -6.86 13.64
CA GLN A 10 7.95 -7.28 12.41
C GLN A 10 6.58 -6.63 12.25
N LYS A 11 5.78 -6.56 13.33
CA LYS A 11 4.50 -5.84 13.36
C LYS A 11 4.68 -4.38 12.93
N LYS A 12 5.62 -3.67 13.58
CA LYS A 12 5.91 -2.26 13.29
C LYS A 12 6.35 -2.07 11.84
N TYR A 13 7.25 -2.92 11.36
CA TYR A 13 7.72 -2.89 9.98
C TYR A 13 6.55 -3.03 8.97
N LEU A 14 5.66 -4.00 9.18
CA LEU A 14 4.50 -4.20 8.30
C LEU A 14 3.51 -3.04 8.34
N LEU A 15 3.25 -2.46 9.52
CA LEU A 15 2.38 -1.29 9.65
C LEU A 15 2.96 -0.06 8.94
N GLU A 16 4.25 0.21 9.11
CA GLU A 16 4.90 1.35 8.45
C GLU A 16 4.98 1.16 6.94
N ARG A 17 5.27 -0.07 6.48
CA ARG A 17 5.24 -0.41 5.06
C ARG A 17 3.83 -0.27 4.47
N PHE A 18 2.81 -0.73 5.18
CA PHE A 18 1.41 -0.55 4.78
C PHE A 18 1.06 0.93 4.60
N LYS A 19 1.35 1.76 5.61
CA LYS A 19 1.08 3.21 5.58
C LYS A 19 1.77 3.89 4.40
N ARG A 20 3.05 3.57 4.17
CA ARG A 20 3.83 4.11 3.06
C ARG A 20 3.23 3.75 1.71
N ASN A 21 3.03 2.46 1.44
CA ASN A 21 2.48 2.00 0.17
C ASN A 21 1.08 2.58 -0.09
N ARG A 22 0.26 2.72 0.96
CA ARG A 22 -1.07 3.32 0.87
C ARG A 22 -1.00 4.81 0.54
N LYS A 23 -0.08 5.55 1.18
CA LYS A 23 0.16 6.96 0.87
C LYS A 23 0.63 7.13 -0.57
N ASP A 24 1.58 6.31 -1.00
CA ASP A 24 2.13 6.35 -2.36
C ASP A 24 1.05 6.03 -3.40
N PHE A 25 0.19 5.04 -3.13
CA PHE A 25 -0.96 4.72 -3.97
C PHE A 25 -1.91 5.92 -4.13
N LEU A 26 -2.31 6.55 -3.02
CA LEU A 26 -3.25 7.66 -3.03
C LEU A 26 -2.67 8.91 -3.70
N ASN A 27 -1.38 9.18 -3.50
CA ASN A 27 -0.69 10.27 -4.18
C ASN A 27 -0.64 10.04 -5.69
N LEU A 28 -0.23 8.84 -6.11
CA LEU A 28 -0.16 8.48 -7.53
C LEU A 28 -1.55 8.55 -8.19
N GLU A 29 -2.58 8.03 -7.52
CA GLU A 29 -3.97 8.13 -7.98
C GLU A 29 -4.39 9.59 -8.17
N LYS A 30 -4.07 10.46 -7.20
CA LYS A 30 -4.36 11.90 -7.27
C LYS A 30 -3.62 12.60 -8.41
N ASP A 31 -2.36 12.26 -8.63
CA ASP A 31 -1.55 12.87 -9.69
C ASP A 31 -2.07 12.45 -11.07
N ILE A 32 -2.43 11.18 -11.24
CA ILE A 32 -3.12 10.69 -12.45
C ILE A 32 -4.41 11.48 -12.68
N TYR A 33 -5.26 11.64 -11.67
CA TYR A 33 -6.53 12.36 -11.83
C TYR A 33 -6.36 13.83 -12.23
N LYS A 34 -5.28 14.49 -11.77
CA LYS A 34 -5.03 15.90 -12.09
C LYS A 34 -4.59 16.11 -13.54
N GLU A 35 -3.77 15.21 -14.06
CA GLU A 35 -3.09 15.40 -15.34
C GLU A 35 -3.53 14.41 -16.42
N PHE A 36 -4.56 13.59 -16.15
CA PHE A 36 -4.97 12.48 -17.03
C PHE A 36 -5.09 12.86 -18.51
N HIS A 37 -5.68 14.02 -18.80
CA HIS A 37 -5.89 14.51 -20.16
C HIS A 37 -4.60 14.90 -20.90
N ASN A 38 -3.50 15.12 -20.17
CA ASN A 38 -2.19 15.49 -20.70
C ASN A 38 -1.25 14.28 -20.85
N LEU A 39 -1.66 13.10 -20.37
CA LEU A 39 -0.84 11.89 -20.43
C LEU A 39 -0.96 11.21 -21.79
N SER A 40 0.18 10.76 -22.32
CA SER A 40 0.21 9.82 -23.43
C SER A 40 -0.30 8.44 -23.00
N LEU A 41 -0.69 7.60 -23.98
CA LEU A 41 -1.11 6.23 -23.72
C LEU A 41 -0.05 5.42 -22.97
N ASN A 42 1.23 5.61 -23.30
CA ASN A 42 2.34 4.89 -22.64
C ASN A 42 2.45 5.29 -21.17
N GLU A 43 2.37 6.58 -20.85
CA GLU A 43 2.39 7.06 -19.47
C GLU A 43 1.20 6.51 -18.68
N VAL A 44 -0.01 6.48 -19.27
CA VAL A 44 -1.18 5.86 -18.64
C VAL A 44 -0.96 4.37 -18.34
N LEU A 45 -0.33 3.61 -19.25
CA LEU A 45 -0.02 2.20 -19.04
C LEU A 45 1.03 2.00 -17.94
N GLU A 46 2.05 2.84 -17.88
CA GLU A 46 3.06 2.81 -16.82
C GLU A 46 2.44 3.11 -15.45
N LEU A 47 1.65 4.18 -15.37
CA LEU A 47 0.94 4.58 -14.15
C LEU A 47 -0.03 3.50 -13.67
N LYS A 48 -0.77 2.85 -14.59
CA LYS A 48 -1.61 1.69 -14.29
C LYS A 48 -0.81 0.54 -13.69
N SER A 49 0.36 0.24 -14.25
CA SER A 49 1.26 -0.80 -13.74
C SER A 49 1.76 -0.47 -12.32
N GLN A 50 2.16 0.78 -12.09
CA GLN A 50 2.59 1.26 -10.78
C GLN A 50 1.47 1.19 -9.73
N LEU A 51 0.25 1.65 -10.07
CA LEU A 51 -0.93 1.55 -9.20
C LEU A 51 -1.25 0.09 -8.85
N SER A 52 -1.20 -0.80 -9.84
CA SER A 52 -1.45 -2.24 -9.63
C SER A 52 -0.44 -2.84 -8.64
N ARG A 53 0.86 -2.50 -8.81
CA ARG A 53 1.91 -2.93 -7.89
C ARG A 53 1.70 -2.41 -6.48
N LEU A 54 1.38 -1.12 -6.32
CA LEU A 54 1.12 -0.51 -5.01
C LEU A 54 -0.12 -1.13 -4.35
N SER A 55 -1.21 -1.32 -5.11
CA SER A 55 -2.43 -1.98 -4.64
C SER A 55 -2.15 -3.40 -4.12
N PHE A 56 -1.38 -4.19 -4.88
CA PHE A 56 -0.95 -5.52 -4.44
C PHE A 56 -0.15 -5.46 -3.14
N GLN A 57 0.79 -4.54 -3.02
CA GLN A 57 1.62 -4.40 -1.82
C GLN A 57 0.83 -3.96 -0.58
N VAL A 58 -0.15 -3.07 -0.75
CA VAL A 58 -1.07 -2.65 0.32
C VAL A 58 -1.90 -3.85 0.80
N LYS A 59 -2.53 -4.58 -0.13
CA LYS A 59 -3.32 -5.79 0.17
C LYS A 59 -2.47 -6.86 0.84
N TYR A 60 -1.24 -7.06 0.37
CA TYR A 60 -0.29 -8.00 0.95
C TYR A 60 0.01 -7.67 2.42
N CYS A 61 0.32 -6.40 2.72
CA CYS A 61 0.63 -5.98 4.08
C CYS A 61 -0.60 -6.13 5.00
N ALA A 62 -1.79 -5.73 4.54
CA ALA A 62 -3.03 -5.90 5.29
C ALA A 62 -3.30 -7.38 5.63
N LYS A 63 -3.18 -8.28 4.64
CA LYS A 63 -3.34 -9.72 4.83
C LYS A 63 -2.32 -10.28 5.84
N LYS A 64 -1.06 -9.83 5.79
CA LYS A 64 -0.04 -10.24 6.77
C LYS A 64 -0.33 -9.74 8.17
N LEU A 65 -0.82 -8.50 8.29
CA LEU A 65 -1.21 -7.90 9.57
C LEU A 65 -2.38 -8.64 10.21
N GLU A 66 -3.36 -9.03 9.41
CA GLU A 66 -4.49 -9.84 9.85
C GLU A 66 -4.06 -11.24 10.29
N GLN A 67 -3.34 -11.96 9.43
CA GLN A 67 -2.95 -13.36 9.67
C GLN A 67 -2.07 -13.54 10.89
N HIS A 68 -1.07 -12.67 11.07
CA HIS A 68 -0.05 -12.85 12.09
C HIS A 68 -0.29 -12.03 13.35
N PHE A 69 -1.06 -10.93 13.27
CA PHE A 69 -1.24 -9.98 14.38
C PHE A 69 -2.72 -9.71 14.72
N LYS A 70 -3.67 -10.33 14.01
CA LYS A 70 -5.12 -10.14 14.19
C LYS A 70 -5.56 -8.68 14.04
N ILE A 71 -4.84 -7.92 13.22
CA ILE A 71 -5.18 -6.53 12.90
C ILE A 71 -5.93 -6.53 11.58
N PHE A 72 -7.24 -6.31 11.67
CA PHE A 72 -8.07 -6.10 10.50
C PHE A 72 -7.91 -4.67 9.99
N ILE A 73 -7.69 -4.52 8.68
CA ILE A 73 -7.61 -3.22 8.03
C ILE A 73 -8.67 -3.17 6.95
N ASP A 74 -9.62 -2.26 7.11
CA ASP A 74 -10.55 -1.92 6.06
C ASP A 74 -9.83 -1.13 4.95
N LEU A 75 -9.77 -1.73 3.77
CA LEU A 75 -9.12 -1.16 2.59
C LEU A 75 -10.05 -0.22 1.81
N GLU A 76 -11.36 -0.31 2.02
CA GLU A 76 -12.37 0.52 1.34
C GLU A 76 -12.62 1.82 2.10
N LYS A 77 -12.41 1.80 3.41
CA LYS A 77 -12.48 3.02 4.24
C LYS A 77 -11.42 4.03 3.81
N ARG A 78 -11.85 5.05 3.06
CA ARG A 78 -11.04 6.25 2.79
C ARG A 78 -10.89 7.02 4.11
N ALA A 79 -9.64 7.34 4.48
CA ALA A 79 -9.31 8.06 5.71
C ALA A 79 -9.63 9.55 5.57
#